data_AF-A0A939YYK6-F1
#
_entry.id   AF-A0A939YYK6-F1
#
_cell.length_a   1.000
_cell.length_b   1.000
_cell.length_c   1.000
_cell.angle_alpha   90.00
_cell.angle_beta   90.00
_cell.angle_gamma   90.00
#
_symmetry.space_group_name_H-M   'P 1'
#
loop_
_entity.id
_entity.type
_entity.pdbx_description
1 polymer ?
#
loop_
_entity_poly.entity_id
_entity_poly.type
_entity_poly.pdbx_seq_one_letter_code
_entity_poly.pdbx_strand_id
1 'polypeptide(L)'
;MEAAQVDGAGTFRCYIHVVIPVCRPVIGAAVALSFADCWNLVEQPLTYLTQAPQLQPLSTMFNQLASENTGFEFAGAALYILPALFVYMFFQEDILSGIQLTEMK
;
A
#
# COMPACT_ATOMS: atom_id res chain seq x y z
N MET A 1 -26.25 -7.68 8.20
CA MET A 1 -26.06 -7.73 9.66
C MET A 1 -27.26 -8.33 10.36
N GLU A 2 -28.48 -7.95 10.00
CA GLU A 2 -29.72 -8.52 10.58
C GLU A 2 -29.79 -10.05 10.43
N ALA A 3 -29.46 -10.60 9.27
CA ALA A 3 -29.43 -12.05 9.07
C ALA A 3 -28.45 -12.81 10.00
N ALA A 4 -27.26 -12.25 10.25
CA ALA A 4 -26.27 -12.89 11.12
C ALA A 4 -26.64 -12.82 12.61
N GLN A 5 -27.41 -11.80 13.02
CA GLN A 5 -27.97 -11.71 14.37
C GLN A 5 -29.14 -12.69 14.55
N VAL A 6 -29.95 -12.91 13.50
CA VAL A 6 -31.02 -13.91 13.48
C VAL A 6 -30.44 -15.34 13.64
N ASP A 7 -29.24 -15.61 13.11
CA ASP A 7 -28.50 -16.88 13.28
C ASP A 7 -27.78 -17.05 14.64
N GLY A 8 -27.97 -16.11 15.58
CA GLY A 8 -27.38 -16.21 16.94
C GLY A 8 -25.87 -15.98 17.01
N ALA A 9 -25.24 -15.47 15.95
CA ALA A 9 -23.81 -15.14 15.96
C ALA A 9 -23.56 -13.91 16.84
N GLY A 10 -22.76 -14.05 17.89
CA GLY A 10 -22.34 -12.92 18.75
C GLY A 10 -21.62 -11.82 17.95
N THR A 11 -21.72 -10.57 18.40
CA THR A 11 -21.26 -9.36 17.69
C THR A 11 -19.82 -9.47 17.18
N PHE A 12 -18.91 -10.01 17.99
CA PHE A 12 -17.51 -10.20 17.60
C PHE A 12 -17.33 -11.21 16.46
N ARG A 13 -18.12 -12.29 16.47
CA ARG A 13 -18.08 -13.32 15.41
C ARG A 13 -18.64 -12.78 14.10
N CYS A 14 -19.71 -11.98 14.16
CA CYS A 14 -20.28 -11.29 13.02
C CYS A 14 -19.26 -10.31 12.39
N TYR A 15 -18.53 -9.56 13.22
CA TYR A 15 -17.50 -8.64 12.75
C TYR A 15 -16.40 -9.38 11.96
N ILE A 16 -15.82 -10.45 12.53
CA ILE A 16 -14.71 -11.16 11.87
C ILE A 16 -15.16 -11.99 10.66
N HIS A 17 -16.33 -12.63 10.71
CA HIS A 17 -16.73 -13.58 9.67
C HIS A 17 -17.65 -12.99 8.59
N VAL A 18 -18.23 -11.81 8.82
CA VAL A 18 -19.15 -11.17 7.86
C VAL A 18 -18.62 -9.82 7.42
N VAL A 19 -18.22 -8.95 8.35
CA VAL A 19 -17.79 -7.58 7.99
C VAL A 19 -16.40 -7.58 7.34
N ILE A 20 -15.40 -8.19 7.96
CA ILE A 20 -14.02 -8.21 7.42
C ILE A 20 -13.94 -8.81 6.00
N PRO A 21 -14.57 -9.97 5.68
CA PRO A 21 -14.47 -10.56 4.35
C PRO A 21 -15.11 -9.69 3.27
N VAL A 22 -16.23 -9.04 3.60
CA VAL A 22 -16.93 -8.12 2.68
C VAL A 22 -16.10 -6.84 2.46
N CYS A 23 -15.42 -6.35 3.48
CA CYS A 23 -14.56 -5.16 3.38
C CYS A 23 -13.16 -5.46 2.82
N ARG A 24 -12.78 -6.74 2.65
CA ARG A 24 -11.47 -7.16 2.16
C ARG A 24 -11.00 -6.42 0.88
N PRO A 25 -11.80 -6.28 -0.19
CA PRO A 25 -11.35 -5.55 -1.38
C PRO A 25 -11.05 -4.07 -1.10
N VAL A 26 -11.86 -3.43 -0.26
CA VAL A 26 -11.66 -2.03 0.14
C VAL A 26 -10.40 -1.87 0.99
N ILE A 27 -10.17 -2.79 1.93
CA ILE A 27 -8.97 -2.79 2.77
C ILE A 27 -7.72 -3.04 1.92
N GLY A 28 -7.77 -3.99 0.97
CA GLY A 28 -6.67 -4.27 0.05
C GLY A 28 -6.30 -3.06 -0.81
N ALA A 29 -7.32 -2.40 -1.38
CA ALA A 29 -7.12 -1.17 -2.14
C ALA A 29 -6.52 -0.05 -1.28
N ALA A 30 -7.02 0.16 -0.07
CA ALA A 30 -6.49 1.18 0.85
C ALA A 30 -5.02 0.91 1.23
N VAL A 31 -4.67 -0.35 1.53
CA VAL A 31 -3.28 -0.75 1.84
C VAL A 31 -2.37 -0.51 0.65
N ALA A 32 -2.78 -0.89 -0.56
CA ALA A 32 -1.98 -0.69 -1.77
C ALA A 32 -1.76 0.80 -2.07
N LEU A 33 -2.79 1.64 -1.91
CA LEU A 33 -2.70 3.08 -2.13
C LEU A 33 -1.81 3.76 -1.08
N SER A 34 -1.99 3.42 0.21
CA SER A 34 -1.13 3.93 1.28
C SER A 34 0.32 3.49 1.11
N PHE A 35 0.56 2.25 0.65
CA PHE A 35 1.90 1.80 0.32
C PHE A 35 2.52 2.67 -0.80
N ALA A 36 1.78 2.92 -1.88
CA ALA A 36 2.27 3.74 -2.98
C ALA A 36 2.63 5.17 -2.53
N ASP A 37 1.80 5.78 -1.69
CA ASP A 37 2.07 7.11 -1.11
C ASP A 37 3.32 7.12 -0.24
N CYS A 38 3.46 6.16 0.69
CA CYS A 38 4.63 6.07 1.56
C CYS A 38 5.91 5.72 0.79
N TRP A 39 5.81 4.86 -0.23
CA TRP A 39 6.96 4.41 -1.02
C TRP A 39 7.56 5.55 -1.86
N ASN A 40 6.71 6.42 -2.42
CA ASN A 40 7.14 7.56 -3.24
C ASN A 40 7.47 8.81 -2.43
N LEU A 41 7.42 8.73 -1.10
CA LEU A 41 7.64 9.87 -0.24
C LEU A 41 9.13 10.27 -0.23
N VAL A 42 9.43 11.49 -0.68
CA VAL A 42 10.80 12.03 -0.78
C VAL A 42 10.98 13.28 0.06
N GLU A 43 10.08 14.27 -0.07
CA GLU A 43 10.25 15.59 0.57
C GLU A 43 10.18 15.56 2.10
N GLN A 44 9.24 14.79 2.65
CA GLN A 44 9.05 14.68 4.10
C GLN A 44 10.26 14.04 4.80
N PRO A 45 10.80 12.89 4.34
CA PRO A 45 12.01 12.33 4.93
C PRO A 45 13.23 13.25 4.77
N LEU A 46 13.39 13.94 3.64
CA LEU A 46 14.47 14.92 3.46
C LEU A 46 14.39 16.08 4.47
N THR A 47 13.19 16.42 4.94
CA THR A 47 12.99 17.48 5.93
C THR A 47 13.18 16.96 7.36
N TYR A 48 12.58 15.81 7.69
CA TYR A 48 12.53 15.31 9.07
C TYR A 48 13.76 14.49 9.49
N LEU A 49 14.45 13.85 8.55
CA LEU A 49 15.55 12.94 8.83
C LEU A 49 16.93 13.53 8.49
N THR A 50 17.04 14.87 8.41
CA THR A 50 18.30 15.57 8.13
C THR A 50 19.43 15.20 9.08
N GLN A 51 19.13 14.94 10.35
CA GLN A 51 20.12 14.56 11.38
C GLN A 51 20.32 13.04 11.53
N ALA A 52 19.55 12.23 10.82
CA ALA A 52 19.58 10.77 10.89
C ALA A 52 19.61 10.15 9.48
N PRO A 53 20.68 10.38 8.70
CA PRO A 53 20.78 9.90 7.32
C PRO A 53 20.65 8.37 7.20
N GLN A 54 21.02 7.61 8.22
CA GLN A 54 20.86 6.15 8.27
C GLN A 54 19.40 5.66 8.32
N LEU A 55 18.43 6.55 8.58
CA LEU A 55 17.00 6.24 8.57
C LEU A 55 16.31 6.68 7.27
N GLN A 56 17.06 7.25 6.32
CA GLN A 56 16.52 7.71 5.04
C GLN A 56 15.91 6.54 4.26
N PRO A 57 14.68 6.68 3.74
CA PRO A 57 14.09 5.66 2.90
C PRO A 57 14.83 5.54 1.56
N LEU A 58 14.63 4.40 0.90
CA LEU A 58 15.28 4.11 -0.38
C LEU A 58 14.93 5.16 -1.45
N SER A 59 13.73 5.75 -1.39
CA SER A 59 13.27 6.81 -2.29
C SER A 59 14.16 8.06 -2.27
N THR A 60 14.60 8.50 -1.08
CA THR A 60 15.47 9.68 -0.95
C THR A 60 16.92 9.36 -1.30
N MET A 61 17.41 8.18 -0.93
CA MET A 61 18.75 7.72 -1.30
C MET A 61 18.88 7.56 -2.82
N PHE A 62 17.87 7.01 -3.49
CA PHE A 62 17.84 6.87 -4.94
C PHE A 62 17.84 8.24 -5.64
N ASN A 63 17.09 9.22 -5.12
CA ASN A 63 17.07 10.58 -5.66
C ASN A 63 18.47 11.25 -5.60
N GLN A 64 19.21 11.03 -4.52
CA GLN A 64 20.59 11.52 -4.38
C GLN A 64 21.53 10.82 -5.36
N LEU A 65 21.49 9.49 -5.44
CA LEU A 65 22.34 8.70 -6.35
C LEU A 65 22.13 9.04 -7.83
N ALA A 66 20.89 9.32 -8.23
CA ALA A 66 20.55 9.75 -9.58
C ALA A 66 21.05 11.18 -9.90
N SER A 67 21.27 11.99 -8.88
CA SER A 67 21.82 13.35 -9.05
C SER A 67 23.35 13.32 -9.22
N GLU A 68 24.02 12.26 -8.75
CA GLU A 68 25.48 12.11 -8.76
C GLU A 68 26.04 11.47 -10.07
N ASN A 69 25.20 11.25 -11.10
CA ASN A 69 25.59 10.64 -12.38
C ASN A 69 26.33 9.30 -12.20
N THR A 70 25.69 8.39 -11.47
CA THR A 70 26.27 7.09 -11.19
C THR A 70 25.72 6.09 -12.20
N GLY A 71 26.58 5.34 -12.91
CA GLY A 71 26.17 4.35 -13.93
C GLY A 71 25.26 3.20 -13.42
N PHE A 72 24.83 3.24 -12.16
CA PHE A 72 23.94 2.29 -11.49
C PHE A 72 22.47 2.75 -11.42
N GLU A 73 22.12 3.95 -11.92
CA GLU A 73 20.77 4.50 -11.88
C GLU A 73 19.69 3.55 -12.42
N PHE A 74 19.95 2.91 -13.57
CA PHE A 74 19.03 1.94 -14.16
C PHE A 74 18.85 0.68 -13.30
N ALA A 75 19.92 0.19 -12.67
CA ALA A 75 19.85 -0.95 -11.77
C ALA A 75 19.08 -0.58 -10.49
N GLY A 76 19.30 0.63 -9.96
CA GLY A 76 18.55 1.16 -8.82
C GLY A 76 17.07 1.35 -9.12
N ALA A 77 16.72 1.88 -10.30
CA ALA A 77 15.34 2.06 -10.74
C ALA A 77 14.62 0.71 -10.89
N ALA A 78 15.29 -0.30 -11.47
CA ALA A 78 14.74 -1.64 -11.58
C ALA A 78 14.43 -2.25 -10.20
N LEU A 79 15.36 -2.11 -9.23
CA LEU A 79 15.14 -2.57 -7.86
C LEU A 79 14.05 -1.77 -7.12
N TYR A 80 13.96 -0.46 -7.34
CA TYR A 80 12.98 0.41 -6.71
C TYR A 80 11.53 0.09 -7.13
N ILE A 81 11.33 -0.37 -8.38
CA ILE A 81 10.01 -0.75 -8.89
C ILE A 81 9.53 -2.10 -8.34
N LEU A 82 10.44 -3.02 -7.99
CA LEU A 82 10.07 -4.38 -7.58
C LEU A 82 9.07 -4.44 -6.41
N PRO A 83 9.26 -3.72 -5.28
CA PRO A 83 8.31 -3.75 -4.16
C PRO A 83 6.91 -3.28 -4.57
N ALA A 84 6.82 -2.20 -5.35
CA ALA A 84 5.55 -1.70 -5.86
C ALA A 84 4.86 -2.72 -6.78
N LEU A 85 5.63 -3.40 -7.63
CA LEU A 85 5.13 -4.47 -8.48
C LEU A 85 4.57 -5.65 -7.65
N PHE A 86 5.28 -6.07 -6.60
CA PHE A 86 4.80 -7.13 -5.71
C PHE A 86 3.52 -6.75 -4.97
N VAL A 87 3.42 -5.52 -4.46
CA VAL A 87 2.21 -5.02 -3.81
C VAL A 87 1.04 -4.99 -4.80
N TYR A 88 1.27 -4.49 -6.01
CA TYR A 88 0.25 -4.49 -7.06
C TYR A 88 -0.22 -5.90 -7.39
N MET A 89 0.69 -6.85 -7.63
CA MET A 89 0.33 -8.24 -7.93
C MET A 89 -0.47 -8.91 -6.81
N PHE A 90 -0.16 -8.58 -5.55
CA PHE A 90 -0.86 -9.16 -4.40
C PHE A 90 -2.29 -8.61 -4.26
N PHE A 91 -2.51 -7.32 -4.55
CA PHE A 91 -3.78 -6.64 -4.35
C PHE A 91 -4.58 -6.37 -5.63
N GLN A 92 -4.10 -6.78 -6.82
CA GLN A 92 -4.76 -6.47 -8.10
C GLN A 92 -6.24 -6.91 -8.14
N GLU A 93 -6.57 -8.09 -7.60
CA GLU A 93 -7.96 -8.58 -7.56
C GLU A 93 -8.82 -7.76 -6.59
N ASP A 94 -8.27 -7.39 -5.44
CA ASP A 94 -8.94 -6.57 -4.42
C ASP A 94 -9.20 -5.15 -4.94
N ILE A 95 -8.22 -4.55 -5.64
CA ILE A 95 -8.33 -3.22 -6.27
C ILE A 95 -9.42 -3.22 -7.35
N LEU A 96 -9.38 -4.19 -8.27
CA LEU A 96 -10.37 -4.31 -9.34
C LEU A 96 -11.80 -4.52 -8.78
N SER A 97 -11.93 -5.39 -7.77
CA SER A 97 -13.22 -5.64 -7.10
C SER A 97 -13.74 -4.40 -6.36
N GLY A 98 -12.84 -3.62 -5.74
CA GLY A 98 -13.19 -2.37 -5.05
C GLY A 98 -13.68 -1.27 -6.00
N ILE A 99 -13.08 -1.15 -7.17
CA ILE A 99 -13.51 -0.19 -8.21
C ILE A 99 -14.91 -0.56 -8.72
N GLN A 100 -15.14 -1.84 -9.05
CA GLN A 100 -16.45 -2.32 -9.53
C GLN A 100 -17.59 -2.04 -8.54
N LEU A 101 -17.34 -2.24 -7.24
CA LEU A 101 -18.31 -1.92 -6.18
C LEU A 101 -18.62 -0.42 -6.07
N THR A 102 -17.67 0.43 -6.46
CA THR A 102 -17.85 1.89 -6.47
C THR A 102 -18.66 2.34 -7.67
N GLU A 103 -18.48 1.71 -8.84
CA GLU A 103 -19.22 2.02 -10.07
C GLU A 103 -20.70 1.58 -10.04
N MET A 104 -21.05 0.57 -9.23
CA MET A 104 -22.42 0.08 -9.08
C MET A 104 -23.32 0.97 -8.19
N LYS A 105 -22.81 2.10 -7.70
CA LYS A 105 -23.46 2.98 -6.73
C LYS A 105 -23.91 4.30 -7.35
#